data_AF-A0A800IJM3-F1
#
_entry.id   AF-A0A800IJM3-F1
#
_cell.length_a   1.000
_cell.length_b   1.000
_cell.length_c   1.000
_cell.angle_alpha   90.00
_cell.angle_beta   90.00
_cell.angle_gamma   90.00
#
_symmetry.space_group_name_H-M   'P 1'
#
loop_
_entity.id
_entity.type
_entity.pdbx_description
1 polymer ?
#
loop_
_entity_poly.entity_id
_entity_poly.type
_entity_poly.pdbx_seq_one_letter_code
_entity_poly.pdbx_strand_id
1 'polypeptide(L)'
;MDESEKYLFDVHGYIVIKGALSAEELSAANTAMDHHSDQISVMDNSLANSSPTLFGKTGRGNMGNMLTWEKPYCDVFRNMMIHPAFVSRLETVLGKGFRLEGMAVGAITMDEGAGGFWFHEGGEPIDPSRAYLYRNGRMYCGMTNIAVQLTDVGPGDGGFACLPGSHKANFPCPDDIRLYEAHQDRIVQITARAGDAIIFTESLMHGALPWTAKHQRRTILMRYNAGTTGESIAGTYTPPPFYDELTEKQRAIITAPHYRQPDKGSKLYKSQ
;
A
#
# COMPACT_ATOMS: atom_id res chain seq x y z
N MET A 1 6.68 9.92 -11.84
CA MET A 1 6.64 11.06 -10.90
C MET A 1 7.24 12.28 -11.58
N ASP A 2 6.63 13.45 -11.43
CA ASP A 2 7.29 14.72 -11.76
C ASP A 2 8.35 15.08 -10.70
N GLU A 3 9.06 16.20 -10.88
CA GLU A 3 10.13 16.60 -9.95
C GLU A 3 9.60 16.93 -8.54
N SER A 4 8.41 17.50 -8.43
CA SER A 4 7.77 17.81 -7.16
C SER A 4 7.41 16.53 -6.41
N GLU A 5 6.81 15.56 -7.10
CA GLU A 5 6.47 14.26 -6.53
C GLU A 5 7.71 13.50 -6.08
N LYS A 6 8.80 13.52 -6.87
CA LYS A 6 10.06 12.89 -6.49
C LYS A 6 10.63 13.52 -5.21
N TYR A 7 10.65 14.84 -5.14
CA TYR A 7 11.16 15.55 -3.97
C TYR A 7 10.31 15.25 -2.74
N LEU A 8 8.98 15.34 -2.85
CA LEU A 8 8.06 15.08 -1.75
C LEU A 8 8.12 13.62 -1.28
N PHE A 9 8.21 12.67 -2.21
CA PHE A 9 8.37 11.25 -1.86
C PHE A 9 9.70 11.00 -1.15
N ASP A 10 10.80 11.58 -1.65
CA ASP A 10 12.12 11.44 -1.00
C ASP A 10 12.08 12.03 0.43
N VAL A 11 11.51 13.21 0.63
CA VAL A 11 11.46 13.87 1.94
C VAL A 11 10.50 13.17 2.90
N HIS A 12 9.29 12.83 2.45
CA HIS A 12 8.23 12.34 3.34
C HIS A 12 8.09 10.82 3.38
N GLY A 13 8.57 10.11 2.37
CA GLY A 13 8.37 8.66 2.21
C GLY A 13 7.02 8.29 1.59
N TYR A 14 6.20 9.28 1.24
CA TYR A 14 4.90 9.08 0.60
C TYR A 14 4.51 10.25 -0.32
N ILE A 15 3.52 10.01 -1.19
CA ILE A 15 2.79 11.03 -1.93
C ILE A 15 1.29 10.68 -1.99
N VAL A 16 0.46 11.70 -2.21
CA VAL A 16 -0.98 11.54 -2.45
C VAL A 16 -1.29 11.87 -3.90
N ILE A 17 -1.95 10.94 -4.58
CA ILE A 17 -2.42 11.08 -5.96
C ILE A 17 -3.89 11.45 -5.92
N LYS A 18 -4.20 12.70 -6.27
CA LYS A 18 -5.56 13.20 -6.30
C LYS A 18 -6.32 12.69 -7.51
N GLY A 19 -7.56 12.24 -7.32
CA GLY A 19 -8.41 11.71 -8.39
C GLY A 19 -7.75 10.57 -9.15
N ALA A 20 -7.13 9.64 -8.43
CA ALA A 20 -6.44 8.52 -9.03
C ALA A 20 -7.40 7.59 -9.78
N LEU A 21 -8.61 7.38 -9.26
CA LEU A 21 -9.69 6.66 -9.92
C LEU A 21 -10.68 7.61 -10.58
N SER A 22 -11.27 7.18 -11.69
CA SER A 22 -12.46 7.82 -12.27
C SER A 22 -13.70 7.59 -11.40
N ALA A 23 -14.77 8.34 -11.66
CA ALA A 23 -16.04 8.14 -10.97
C ALA A 23 -16.63 6.74 -11.24
N GLU A 24 -16.46 6.23 -12.46
CA GLU A 24 -16.91 4.89 -12.86
C GLU A 24 -16.10 3.80 -12.14
N GLU A 25 -14.77 3.95 -12.07
CA GLU A 25 -13.89 3.00 -11.36
C GLU A 25 -14.20 2.98 -9.86
N LEU A 26 -14.39 4.16 -9.25
CA LEU A 26 -14.77 4.29 -7.85
C LEU A 26 -16.13 3.65 -7.56
N SER A 27 -17.12 3.88 -8.43
CA SER A 27 -18.44 3.28 -8.31
C SER A 27 -18.37 1.77 -8.45
N ALA A 28 -17.64 1.25 -9.44
CA ALA A 28 -17.51 -0.19 -9.67
C ALA A 28 -16.82 -0.88 -8.48
N ALA A 29 -15.78 -0.27 -7.90
CA ALA A 29 -15.10 -0.79 -6.72
C ALA A 29 -16.01 -0.84 -5.49
N ASN A 30 -16.78 0.22 -5.22
CA ASN A 30 -17.74 0.22 -4.11
C ASN A 30 -18.87 -0.79 -4.31
N THR A 31 -19.42 -0.89 -5.53
CA THR A 31 -20.44 -1.90 -5.84
C THR A 31 -19.92 -3.32 -5.62
N ALA A 32 -18.67 -3.61 -6.02
CA ALA A 32 -18.05 -4.91 -5.81
C ALA A 32 -17.81 -5.22 -4.32
N MET A 33 -17.43 -4.20 -3.54
CA MET A 33 -17.29 -4.29 -2.08
C MET A 33 -18.64 -4.57 -1.39
N ASP A 34 -19.71 -3.90 -1.84
CA ASP A 34 -21.06 -4.09 -1.29
C ASP A 34 -21.59 -5.48 -1.61
N HIS A 35 -21.37 -5.96 -2.84
CA HIS A 35 -21.79 -7.30 -3.27
C HIS A 35 -21.21 -8.42 -2.41
N HIS A 36 -19.94 -8.26 -2.00
CA HIS A 36 -19.21 -9.23 -1.19
C HIS A 36 -19.07 -8.78 0.28
N SER A 37 -19.96 -7.92 0.76
CA SER A 37 -19.89 -7.38 2.12
C SER A 37 -19.97 -8.45 3.21
N ASP A 38 -20.54 -9.62 2.89
CA ASP A 38 -20.56 -10.81 3.74
C ASP A 38 -19.17 -11.42 3.98
N GLN A 39 -18.19 -11.14 3.12
CA GLN A 39 -16.80 -11.59 3.27
C GLN A 39 -15.96 -10.68 4.18
N ILE A 40 -16.52 -9.55 4.65
CA ILE A 40 -15.83 -8.66 5.58
C ILE A 40 -15.70 -9.36 6.94
N SER A 41 -14.46 -9.65 7.33
CA SER A 41 -14.15 -10.21 8.63
C SER A 41 -13.64 -9.11 9.56
N VAL A 42 -14.42 -8.78 10.58
CA VAL A 42 -14.04 -7.82 11.64
C VAL A 42 -13.09 -8.51 12.61
N MET A 43 -11.89 -7.96 12.75
CA MET A 43 -10.90 -8.43 13.70
C MET A 43 -11.22 -7.96 15.12
N ASP A 44 -10.53 -8.55 16.09
CA ASP A 44 -10.38 -7.92 17.41
C ASP A 44 -9.47 -6.68 17.34
N ASN A 45 -9.29 -6.01 18.48
CA ASN A 45 -8.44 -4.83 18.59
C ASN A 45 -6.93 -5.17 18.70
N SER A 46 -6.48 -6.39 18.37
CA SER A 46 -5.07 -6.78 18.51
C SER A 46 -4.09 -5.89 17.73
N LEU A 47 -4.55 -5.22 16.67
CA LEU A 47 -3.75 -4.24 15.92
C LEU A 47 -3.43 -2.97 16.72
N ALA A 48 -4.18 -2.63 17.75
CA ALA A 48 -3.80 -1.56 18.68
C ALA A 48 -2.60 -1.96 19.57
N ASN A 49 -2.21 -3.24 19.58
CA ASN A 49 -1.22 -3.79 20.50
C ASN A 49 -1.62 -3.44 21.94
N SER A 50 -0.70 -2.90 22.76
CA SER A 50 -0.98 -2.43 24.11
C SER A 50 -1.40 -0.96 24.19
N SER A 51 -1.57 -0.26 23.07
CA SER A 51 -1.79 1.19 23.07
C SER A 51 -3.21 1.57 23.50
N PRO A 52 -3.41 2.29 24.63
CA PRO A 52 -4.71 2.78 25.06
C PRO A 52 -5.29 3.82 24.10
N THR A 53 -4.45 4.54 23.34
CA THR A 53 -4.89 5.60 22.42
C THR A 53 -5.37 5.06 21.08
N LEU A 54 -5.00 3.82 20.73
CA LEU A 54 -5.39 3.16 19.49
C LEU A 54 -6.53 2.15 19.67
N PHE A 55 -6.93 1.80 20.89
CA PHE A 55 -8.07 0.92 21.11
C PHE A 55 -9.38 1.56 20.63
N GLY A 56 -10.18 0.78 19.92
CA GLY A 56 -11.55 1.12 19.54
C GLY A 56 -12.59 0.23 20.21
N LYS A 57 -13.87 0.58 20.01
CA LYS A 57 -15.01 -0.24 20.44
C LYS A 57 -15.10 -1.55 19.66
N THR A 58 -14.63 -1.53 18.42
CA THR A 58 -14.53 -2.68 17.51
C THR A 58 -13.15 -2.70 16.86
N GLY A 59 -12.72 -3.83 16.30
CA GLY A 59 -11.56 -3.85 15.42
C GLY A 59 -11.91 -3.41 14.00
N ARG A 60 -10.91 -3.36 13.12
CA ARG A 60 -11.13 -3.09 11.69
C ARG A 60 -11.63 -4.35 10.96
N GLY A 61 -12.36 -4.16 9.87
CA GLY A 61 -12.66 -5.22 8.92
C GLY A 61 -11.55 -5.40 7.89
N ASN A 62 -11.32 -6.65 7.47
CA ASN A 62 -10.53 -6.98 6.30
C ASN A 62 -11.36 -7.82 5.33
N MET A 63 -11.05 -7.70 4.04
CA MET A 63 -11.66 -8.52 3.00
C MET A 63 -10.64 -8.82 1.90
N GLY A 64 -10.40 -10.11 1.66
CA GLY A 64 -9.45 -10.60 0.66
C GLY A 64 -10.11 -10.98 -0.67
N ASN A 65 -9.41 -11.76 -1.49
CA ASN A 65 -9.96 -12.49 -2.64
C ASN A 65 -10.59 -11.66 -3.78
N MET A 66 -10.48 -10.34 -3.75
CA MET A 66 -11.07 -9.46 -4.76
C MET A 66 -10.61 -9.77 -6.20
N LEU A 67 -9.42 -10.36 -6.37
CA LEU A 67 -8.89 -10.76 -7.67
C LEU A 67 -9.50 -12.09 -8.19
N THR A 68 -10.09 -12.89 -7.30
CA THR A 68 -10.71 -14.20 -7.61
C THR A 68 -12.24 -14.13 -7.68
N TRP A 69 -12.86 -13.01 -7.33
CA TRP A 69 -14.31 -12.84 -7.46
C TRP A 69 -14.79 -13.04 -8.90
N GLU A 70 -16.06 -13.37 -9.06
CA GLU A 70 -16.69 -13.49 -10.35
C GLU A 70 -16.76 -12.14 -11.07
N LYS A 71 -16.85 -12.21 -12.40
CA LYS A 71 -17.06 -11.00 -13.21
C LYS A 71 -18.49 -10.48 -13.01
N PRO A 72 -18.67 -9.15 -12.96
CA PRO A 72 -17.67 -8.12 -13.25
C PRO A 72 -16.85 -7.64 -12.02
N TYR A 73 -17.10 -8.18 -10.82
CA TYR A 73 -16.59 -7.61 -9.57
C TYR A 73 -15.07 -7.68 -9.41
N CYS A 74 -14.40 -8.67 -9.98
CA CYS A 74 -12.93 -8.72 -9.97
C CYS A 74 -12.27 -7.75 -10.96
N ASP A 75 -12.96 -7.31 -12.01
CA ASP A 75 -12.34 -6.59 -13.13
C ASP A 75 -11.79 -5.24 -12.68
N VAL A 76 -12.51 -4.51 -11.83
CA VAL A 76 -12.05 -3.22 -11.30
C VAL A 76 -10.75 -3.36 -10.50
N PHE A 77 -10.62 -4.38 -9.66
CA PHE A 77 -9.40 -4.60 -8.87
C PHE A 77 -8.25 -5.12 -9.73
N ARG A 78 -8.53 -6.00 -10.71
CA ARG A 78 -7.52 -6.47 -11.67
C ARG A 78 -6.98 -5.31 -12.52
N ASN A 79 -7.83 -4.38 -12.93
CA ASN A 79 -7.42 -3.17 -13.64
C ASN A 79 -6.61 -2.23 -12.74
N MET A 80 -7.02 -2.11 -11.47
CA MET A 80 -6.35 -1.26 -10.47
C MET A 80 -4.88 -1.66 -10.24
N MET A 81 -4.53 -2.96 -10.34
CA MET A 81 -3.14 -3.45 -10.17
C MET A 81 -2.14 -2.79 -11.13
N ILE A 82 -2.60 -2.33 -12.30
CA ILE A 82 -1.75 -1.72 -13.34
C ILE A 82 -2.30 -0.36 -13.80
N HIS A 83 -3.02 0.34 -12.92
CA HIS A 83 -3.66 1.60 -13.25
C HIS A 83 -2.63 2.65 -13.72
N PRO A 84 -2.90 3.44 -14.78
CA PRO A 84 -1.95 4.42 -15.33
C PRO A 84 -1.45 5.45 -14.32
N ALA A 85 -2.26 5.80 -13.33
CA ALA A 85 -1.86 6.70 -12.25
C ALA A 85 -0.75 6.11 -11.37
N PHE A 86 -0.58 4.78 -11.32
CA PHE A 86 0.36 4.10 -10.44
C PHE A 86 1.62 3.66 -11.15
N VAL A 87 1.51 3.13 -12.37
CA VAL A 87 2.62 2.46 -13.09
C VAL A 87 3.89 3.32 -13.14
N SER A 88 3.80 4.56 -13.62
CA SER A 88 4.98 5.42 -13.75
C SER A 88 5.62 5.79 -12.41
N ARG A 89 4.82 5.82 -11.34
CA ARG A 89 5.28 6.12 -9.97
C ARG A 89 5.96 4.91 -9.37
N LEU A 90 5.36 3.71 -9.51
CA LEU A 90 5.97 2.44 -9.14
C LEU A 90 7.30 2.21 -9.86
N GLU A 91 7.38 2.47 -11.18
CA GLU A 91 8.64 2.36 -11.91
C GLU A 91 9.72 3.33 -11.41
N THR A 92 9.31 4.51 -10.91
CA THR A 92 10.25 5.51 -10.36
C THR A 92 10.90 4.99 -9.08
N VAL A 93 10.15 4.31 -8.20
CA VAL A 93 10.62 3.89 -6.87
C VAL A 93 11.12 2.44 -6.81
N LEU A 94 10.52 1.52 -7.56
CA LEU A 94 10.85 0.09 -7.60
C LEU A 94 11.65 -0.31 -8.84
N GLY A 95 11.52 0.47 -9.92
CA GLY A 95 12.07 0.14 -11.23
C GLY A 95 11.11 -0.54 -12.18
N LYS A 96 11.53 -0.62 -13.45
CA LYS A 96 10.82 -1.37 -14.49
C LYS A 96 10.76 -2.85 -14.12
N GLY A 97 9.64 -3.49 -14.43
CA GLY A 97 9.41 -4.90 -14.09
C GLY A 97 9.16 -5.12 -12.60
N PHE A 98 8.63 -4.12 -11.88
CA PHE A 98 8.08 -4.33 -10.55
C PHE A 98 7.00 -5.44 -10.59
N ARG A 99 6.72 -6.04 -9.44
CA ARG A 99 5.72 -7.09 -9.30
C ARG A 99 4.74 -6.77 -8.19
N LEU A 100 3.52 -7.25 -8.34
CA LEU A 100 2.55 -7.28 -7.25
C LEU A 100 2.96 -8.38 -6.27
N GLU A 101 3.21 -8.01 -5.02
CA GLU A 101 3.43 -8.97 -3.95
C GLU A 101 2.11 -9.60 -3.52
N GLY A 102 1.08 -8.76 -3.39
CA GLY A 102 -0.27 -9.24 -3.16
C GLY A 102 -1.23 -8.13 -2.75
N MET A 103 -2.48 -8.56 -2.64
CA MET A 103 -3.60 -7.83 -2.04
C MET A 103 -4.15 -8.68 -0.89
N ALA A 104 -3.28 -9.30 -0.09
CA ALA A 104 -3.67 -10.32 0.90
C ALA A 104 -4.54 -9.74 2.03
N VAL A 105 -4.30 -8.49 2.44
CA VAL A 105 -5.23 -7.72 3.30
C VAL A 105 -6.42 -7.18 2.50
N GLY A 106 -6.24 -7.04 1.18
CA GLY A 106 -7.25 -6.66 0.20
C GLY A 106 -7.85 -5.30 0.47
N ALA A 107 -9.08 -5.30 0.96
CA ALA A 107 -9.78 -4.12 1.43
C ALA A 107 -9.75 -4.04 2.96
N ILE A 108 -9.45 -2.86 3.47
CA ILE A 108 -9.55 -2.49 4.89
C ILE A 108 -10.82 -1.68 5.07
N THR A 109 -11.68 -2.09 6.01
CA THR A 109 -12.87 -1.34 6.41
C THR A 109 -12.81 -0.91 7.87
N MET A 110 -13.35 0.26 8.19
CA MET A 110 -13.46 0.74 9.58
C MET A 110 -14.81 1.40 9.75
N ASP A 111 -15.66 0.87 10.63
CA ASP A 111 -16.89 1.51 11.05
C ASP A 111 -16.62 2.50 12.19
N GLU A 112 -17.60 3.35 12.51
CA GLU A 112 -17.46 4.34 13.59
C GLU A 112 -17.04 3.65 14.91
N GLY A 113 -15.94 4.12 15.49
CA GLY A 113 -15.38 3.58 16.73
C GLY A 113 -14.43 2.40 16.54
N ALA A 114 -14.11 2.01 15.30
CA ALA A 114 -13.10 0.99 15.05
C ALA A 114 -11.70 1.46 15.50
N GLY A 115 -10.93 0.54 16.10
CA GLY A 115 -9.60 0.79 16.62
C GLY A 115 -8.54 0.98 15.53
N GLY A 116 -7.42 1.58 15.94
CA GLY A 116 -6.27 1.86 15.10
C GLY A 116 -5.33 0.66 14.88
N PHE A 117 -4.16 0.97 14.33
CA PHE A 117 -3.03 0.07 14.16
C PHE A 117 -1.78 0.79 14.63
N TRP A 118 -1.03 0.17 15.55
CA TRP A 118 0.25 0.70 16.03
C TRP A 118 1.21 1.02 14.87
N PHE A 119 2.07 2.01 15.10
CA PHE A 119 2.98 2.55 14.10
C PHE A 119 4.19 1.62 13.94
N HIS A 120 4.17 0.85 12.87
CA HIS A 120 5.17 -0.16 12.53
C HIS A 120 6.08 0.34 11.42
N GLU A 121 7.12 -0.45 11.11
CA GLU A 121 8.19 -0.10 10.18
C GLU A 121 9.04 1.09 10.64
N GLY A 122 9.92 1.56 9.76
CA GLY A 122 10.89 2.62 9.99
C GLY A 122 12.17 2.38 9.20
N GLY A 123 13.05 3.38 9.16
CA GLY A 123 14.37 3.27 8.53
C GLY A 123 15.38 2.42 9.31
N GLU A 124 15.15 2.19 10.61
CA GLU A 124 16.10 1.48 11.49
C GLU A 124 15.38 0.56 12.50
N PRO A 125 15.85 -0.70 12.71
CA PRO A 125 16.90 -1.37 11.94
C PRO A 125 16.52 -1.53 10.47
N ILE A 126 17.51 -1.38 9.58
CA ILE A 126 17.29 -1.56 8.14
C ILE A 126 16.81 -3.00 7.88
N ASP A 127 15.58 -3.14 7.38
CA ASP A 127 15.12 -4.35 6.70
C ASP A 127 15.50 -4.25 5.21
N PRO A 128 16.46 -5.05 4.71
CA PRO A 128 16.91 -4.97 3.31
C PRO A 128 15.80 -5.22 2.27
N SER A 129 14.70 -5.87 2.66
CA SER A 129 13.55 -6.13 1.77
C SER A 129 12.58 -4.94 1.66
N ARG A 130 12.66 -3.98 2.60
CA ARG A 130 11.74 -2.83 2.73
C ARG A 130 12.42 -1.47 2.65
N ALA A 131 13.75 -1.45 2.78
CA ALA A 131 14.58 -0.25 2.90
C ALA A 131 14.41 0.76 1.77
N TYR A 132 14.61 2.03 2.11
CA TYR A 132 14.76 3.13 1.17
C TYR A 132 16.24 3.49 0.97
N LEU A 133 16.67 3.60 -0.29
CA LEU A 133 18.00 4.06 -0.66
C LEU A 133 17.94 5.03 -1.84
N TYR A 134 18.74 6.09 -1.78
CA TYR A 134 19.00 6.96 -2.93
C TYR A 134 20.46 6.84 -3.37
N ARG A 135 20.68 6.41 -4.63
CA ARG A 135 22.02 6.31 -5.24
C ARG A 135 21.95 6.63 -6.73
N ASN A 136 22.98 7.30 -7.24
CA ASN A 136 23.17 7.57 -8.67
C ASN A 136 21.94 8.18 -9.37
N GLY A 137 21.31 9.18 -8.74
CA GLY A 137 20.17 9.89 -9.33
C GLY A 137 18.83 9.17 -9.23
N ARG A 138 18.75 8.08 -8.45
CA ARG A 138 17.58 7.21 -8.40
C ARG A 138 17.24 6.73 -6.99
N MET A 139 15.93 6.63 -6.73
CA MET A 139 15.34 5.96 -5.58
C MET A 139 15.29 4.44 -5.79
N TYR A 140 15.58 3.72 -4.72
CA TYR A 140 15.47 2.28 -4.58
C TYR A 140 14.66 2.01 -3.32
N CYS A 141 13.38 1.75 -3.51
CA CYS A 141 12.52 1.31 -2.42
C CYS A 141 12.45 -0.22 -2.41
N GLY A 142 12.40 -0.80 -1.22
CA GLY A 142 11.85 -2.14 -1.01
C GLY A 142 10.34 -2.13 -1.22
N MET A 143 9.61 -2.96 -0.48
CA MET A 143 8.14 -2.98 -0.57
C MET A 143 7.56 -1.56 -0.60
N THR A 144 6.64 -1.34 -1.53
CA THR A 144 5.93 -0.07 -1.70
C THR A 144 4.44 -0.35 -1.77
N ASN A 145 3.67 0.41 -1.01
CA ASN A 145 2.24 0.25 -0.88
C ASN A 145 1.51 1.31 -1.69
N ILE A 146 0.32 0.95 -2.17
CA ILE A 146 -0.68 1.89 -2.67
C ILE A 146 -1.97 1.65 -1.89
N ALA A 147 -2.40 2.66 -1.14
CA ALA A 147 -3.65 2.69 -0.40
C ALA A 147 -4.67 3.58 -1.13
N VAL A 148 -5.56 2.95 -1.91
CA VAL A 148 -6.62 3.64 -2.67
C VAL A 148 -7.84 3.83 -1.76
N GLN A 149 -8.31 5.06 -1.60
CA GLN A 149 -9.47 5.36 -0.76
C GLN A 149 -10.75 5.24 -1.60
N LEU A 150 -11.68 4.39 -1.18
CA LEU A 150 -13.00 4.25 -1.84
C LEU A 150 -14.08 5.13 -1.21
N THR A 151 -13.74 5.82 -0.13
CA THR A 151 -14.60 6.69 0.67
C THR A 151 -13.77 7.88 1.14
N ASP A 152 -14.42 9.00 1.46
CA ASP A 152 -13.71 10.17 1.98
C ASP A 152 -13.05 9.89 3.33
N VAL A 153 -11.88 10.48 3.53
CA VAL A 153 -11.11 10.54 4.78
C VAL A 153 -10.83 12.01 5.07
N GLY A 154 -11.65 12.60 5.91
CA GLY A 154 -11.55 13.99 6.36
C GLY A 154 -10.54 14.19 7.49
N PRO A 155 -10.16 15.45 7.76
CA PRO A 155 -9.35 15.78 8.93
C PRO A 155 -10.03 15.33 10.23
N GLY A 156 -9.33 14.55 11.05
CA GLY A 156 -9.84 14.04 12.33
C GLY A 156 -10.62 12.72 12.26
N ASP A 157 -10.97 12.25 11.06
CA ASP A 157 -11.73 11.00 10.88
C ASP A 157 -10.95 9.75 11.30
N GLY A 158 -9.62 9.83 11.31
CA GLY A 158 -8.71 8.72 11.60
C GLY A 158 -8.17 8.05 10.33
N GLY A 159 -7.95 6.74 10.37
CA GLY A 159 -7.42 6.00 9.23
C GLY A 159 -5.91 6.16 9.05
N PHE A 160 -5.41 6.06 7.81
CA PHE A 160 -3.96 6.00 7.55
C PHE A 160 -3.23 7.24 8.08
N ALA A 161 -2.17 6.99 8.85
CA ALA A 161 -1.28 8.01 9.37
C ALA A 161 0.17 7.53 9.33
N CYS A 162 1.11 8.46 9.29
CA CYS A 162 2.54 8.16 9.24
C CYS A 162 3.36 9.21 9.97
N LEU A 163 4.63 8.88 10.25
CA LEU A 163 5.65 9.85 10.66
C LEU A 163 6.50 10.20 9.43
N PRO A 164 6.27 11.35 8.76
CA PRO A 164 6.99 11.69 7.54
C PRO A 164 8.51 11.73 7.75
N GLY A 165 9.27 11.16 6.81
CA GLY A 165 10.74 11.13 6.87
C GLY A 165 11.33 9.97 7.67
N SER A 166 10.51 9.20 8.39
CA SER A 166 10.98 8.07 9.21
C SER A 166 11.58 6.91 8.40
N HIS A 167 11.33 6.83 7.09
CA HIS A 167 11.96 5.88 6.16
C HIS A 167 13.48 6.09 5.99
N LYS A 168 14.00 7.22 6.47
CA LYS A 168 15.43 7.56 6.49
C LYS A 168 16.01 7.61 7.90
N ALA A 169 15.26 7.13 8.90
CA ALA A 169 15.73 7.11 10.29
C ALA A 169 17.01 6.27 10.42
N ASN A 170 17.91 6.69 11.32
CA ASN A 170 19.17 5.99 11.63
C ASN A 170 19.21 5.48 13.08
N PHE A 171 18.07 5.57 13.79
CA PHE A 171 17.89 5.08 15.15
C PHE A 171 16.53 4.38 15.25
N PRO A 172 16.41 3.29 16.01
CA PRO A 172 15.14 2.65 16.26
C PRO A 172 14.13 3.63 16.88
N CYS A 173 12.88 3.57 16.41
CA CYS A 173 11.80 4.37 17.00
C CYS A 173 11.39 3.80 18.38
N PRO A 174 11.37 4.63 19.44
CA PRO A 174 10.85 4.25 20.77
C PRO A 174 9.41 3.72 20.75
N ASP A 175 9.11 2.81 21.67
CA ASP A 175 7.81 2.13 21.72
C ASP A 175 6.62 3.07 22.02
N ASP A 176 6.82 4.09 22.85
CA ASP A 176 5.77 5.08 23.18
C ASP A 176 5.33 5.91 21.96
N ILE A 177 6.25 6.20 21.04
CA ILE A 177 5.92 6.80 19.74
C ILE A 177 5.21 5.79 18.85
N ARG A 178 5.68 4.54 18.80
CA ARG A 178 5.05 3.46 18.01
C ARG A 178 3.63 3.16 18.48
N LEU A 179 3.39 3.22 19.77
CA LEU A 179 2.10 3.05 20.41
C LEU A 179 1.24 4.32 20.37
N TYR A 180 1.68 5.40 19.74
CA TYR A 180 0.91 6.65 19.65
C TYR A 180 0.57 7.25 21.03
N GLU A 181 1.47 7.09 22.01
CA GLU A 181 1.34 7.61 23.38
C GLU A 181 2.16 8.88 23.59
N ALA A 182 3.20 9.10 22.77
CA ALA A 182 4.04 10.28 22.77
C ALA A 182 4.18 10.90 21.36
N HIS A 183 4.49 12.20 21.31
CA HIS A 183 4.81 12.92 20.07
C HIS A 183 3.75 12.83 18.95
N GLN A 184 2.47 12.74 19.32
CA GLN A 184 1.34 12.67 18.38
C GLN A 184 1.31 13.86 17.40
N ASP A 185 1.82 15.03 17.81
CA ASP A 185 1.96 16.23 16.98
C ASP A 185 2.89 16.06 15.77
N ARG A 186 3.71 15.01 15.76
CA ARG A 186 4.63 14.69 14.66
C ARG A 186 4.07 13.67 13.68
N ILE A 187 3.01 12.97 14.06
CA ILE A 187 2.34 11.99 13.22
C ILE A 187 1.24 12.68 12.43
N VAL A 188 1.22 12.42 11.12
CA VAL A 188 0.31 13.08 10.19
C VAL A 188 -0.73 12.08 9.72
N GLN A 189 -2.00 12.37 9.99
CA GLN A 189 -3.14 11.71 9.35
C GLN A 189 -3.23 12.17 7.89
N ILE A 190 -3.27 11.22 6.96
CA ILE A 190 -3.36 11.55 5.53
C ILE A 190 -4.82 11.62 5.11
N THR A 191 -5.31 12.84 4.89
CA THR A 191 -6.66 13.08 4.37
C THR A 191 -6.72 12.85 2.87
N ALA A 192 -7.82 12.28 2.40
CA ALA A 192 -8.01 11.88 1.02
C ALA A 192 -9.50 11.86 0.66
N ARG A 193 -9.82 12.23 -0.58
CA ARG A 193 -11.18 12.07 -1.11
C ARG A 193 -11.35 10.66 -1.66
N ALA A 194 -12.59 10.19 -1.76
CA ALA A 194 -12.91 8.98 -2.48
C ALA A 194 -12.34 9.05 -3.92
N GLY A 195 -11.60 8.02 -4.32
CA GLY A 195 -10.85 7.97 -5.58
C GLY A 195 -9.41 8.47 -5.50
N ASP A 196 -8.97 9.09 -4.40
CA ASP A 196 -7.56 9.39 -4.18
C ASP A 196 -6.76 8.12 -3.82
N ALA A 197 -5.46 8.14 -4.07
CA ALA A 197 -4.54 7.07 -3.66
C ALA A 197 -3.32 7.61 -2.92
N ILE A 198 -2.80 6.85 -1.96
CA ILE A 198 -1.57 7.18 -1.23
C ILE A 198 -0.52 6.15 -1.60
N ILE A 199 0.63 6.59 -2.14
CA ILE A 199 1.78 5.73 -2.40
C ILE A 199 2.82 5.99 -1.32
N PHE A 200 3.32 4.95 -0.65
CA PHE A 200 4.35 5.07 0.38
C PHE A 200 5.31 3.89 0.38
N THR A 201 6.58 4.14 0.72
CA THR A 201 7.55 3.05 0.96
C THR A 201 7.21 2.35 2.27
N GLU A 202 7.35 1.03 2.33
CA GLU A 202 7.09 0.25 3.54
C GLU A 202 7.99 0.70 4.70
N SER A 203 9.23 1.09 4.43
CA SER A 203 10.14 1.66 5.46
C SER A 203 9.65 2.97 6.09
N LEU A 204 8.58 3.61 5.58
CA LEU A 204 7.93 4.73 6.25
C LEU A 204 7.18 4.22 7.47
N MET A 205 7.49 4.73 8.66
CA MET A 205 6.74 4.38 9.86
C MET A 205 5.29 4.84 9.72
N HIS A 206 4.37 3.88 9.76
CA HIS A 206 2.97 4.11 9.46
C HIS A 206 2.05 3.22 10.31
N GLY A 207 0.81 3.65 10.44
CA GLY A 207 -0.21 3.00 11.23
C GLY A 207 -1.61 3.46 10.81
N ALA A 208 -2.58 3.21 11.67
CA ALA A 208 -3.92 3.73 11.49
C ALA A 208 -4.41 4.35 12.80
N LEU A 209 -4.99 5.54 12.72
CA LEU A 209 -5.69 6.15 13.85
C LEU A 209 -7.12 5.56 13.96
N PRO A 210 -7.68 5.49 15.19
CA PRO A 210 -9.06 5.06 15.39
C PRO A 210 -10.04 5.84 14.52
N TRP A 211 -11.05 5.15 13.98
CA TRP A 211 -12.00 5.75 13.06
C TRP A 211 -13.16 6.41 13.81
N THR A 212 -13.38 7.69 13.55
CA THR A 212 -14.38 8.51 14.25
C THR A 212 -15.50 9.02 13.35
N ALA A 213 -15.34 8.90 12.02
CA ALA A 213 -16.34 9.36 11.07
C ALA A 213 -17.63 8.52 11.14
N LYS A 214 -18.73 9.13 10.72
CA LYS A 214 -20.07 8.51 10.72
C LYS A 214 -20.31 7.51 9.59
N HIS A 215 -19.49 7.57 8.54
CA HIS A 215 -19.51 6.63 7.43
C HIS A 215 -18.40 5.59 7.58
N GLN A 216 -18.54 4.44 6.93
CA GLN A 216 -17.50 3.43 6.91
C GLN A 216 -16.30 3.89 6.08
N ARG A 217 -15.09 3.74 6.61
CA ARG A 217 -13.86 3.84 5.82
C ARG A 217 -13.72 2.62 4.92
N ARG A 218 -13.33 2.81 3.66
CA ARG A 218 -12.96 1.74 2.73
C ARG A 218 -11.65 2.08 2.03
N THR A 219 -10.65 1.21 2.16
CA THR A 219 -9.34 1.37 1.51
C THR A 219 -8.91 0.08 0.85
N ILE A 220 -8.48 0.14 -0.41
CA ILE A 220 -7.81 -0.98 -1.08
C ILE A 220 -6.31 -0.85 -0.90
N LEU A 221 -5.67 -1.85 -0.32
CA LEU A 221 -4.23 -1.88 -0.11
C LEU A 221 -3.57 -2.86 -1.08
N MET A 222 -2.70 -2.33 -1.94
CA MET A 222 -1.88 -3.12 -2.87
C MET A 222 -0.40 -3.00 -2.50
N ARG A 223 0.30 -4.14 -2.49
CA ARG A 223 1.73 -4.22 -2.16
C ARG A 223 2.53 -4.59 -3.38
N TYR A 224 3.58 -3.83 -3.64
CA TYR A 224 4.47 -4.02 -4.78
C TYR A 224 5.91 -4.15 -4.32
N ASN A 225 6.66 -4.97 -5.06
CA ASN A 225 8.08 -5.21 -4.84
C ASN A 225 8.86 -4.97 -6.13
N ALA A 226 10.17 -4.74 -5.99
CA ALA A 226 11.08 -4.85 -7.12
C ALA A 226 10.96 -6.26 -7.73
N GLY A 227 11.18 -6.37 -9.04
CA GLY A 227 10.94 -7.61 -9.79
C GLY A 227 11.78 -8.82 -9.35
N THR A 228 12.78 -8.62 -8.50
CA THR A 228 13.70 -9.62 -7.93
C THR A 228 13.34 -10.06 -6.51
N THR A 229 12.35 -9.43 -5.87
CA THR A 229 12.05 -9.61 -4.44
C THR A 229 10.65 -10.19 -4.24
N GLY A 230 10.49 -11.06 -3.24
CA GLY A 230 9.18 -11.55 -2.78
C GLY A 230 9.26 -11.94 -1.31
N GLU A 231 8.14 -11.82 -0.59
CA GLU A 231 8.10 -12.10 0.86
C GLU A 231 7.85 -13.57 1.15
N SER A 232 7.00 -14.23 0.37
CA SER A 232 6.47 -15.56 0.70
C SER A 232 6.62 -16.55 -0.46
N ILE A 233 7.84 -16.69 -0.99
CA ILE A 233 8.12 -17.59 -2.11
C ILE A 233 9.21 -18.58 -1.71
N ALA A 234 8.79 -19.78 -1.37
CA ALA A 234 9.64 -20.95 -1.23
C ALA A 234 9.24 -21.99 -2.29
N GLY A 235 10.21 -22.49 -3.05
CA GLY A 235 9.97 -23.50 -4.08
C GLY A 235 9.36 -22.96 -5.37
N THR A 236 8.46 -23.72 -5.97
CA THR A 236 7.88 -23.42 -7.29
C THR A 236 6.81 -22.34 -7.17
N TYR A 237 6.94 -21.28 -7.96
CA TYR A 237 5.89 -20.28 -8.12
C TYR A 237 4.75 -20.83 -8.99
N THR A 238 3.54 -20.79 -8.46
CA THR A 238 2.32 -21.13 -9.19
C THR A 238 1.53 -19.85 -9.45
N PRO A 239 1.27 -19.50 -10.73
CA PRO A 239 0.39 -18.38 -11.06
C PRO A 239 -1.02 -18.57 -10.46
N PRO A 240 -1.76 -17.48 -10.17
CA PRO A 240 -3.09 -17.60 -9.61
C PRO A 240 -4.06 -18.26 -10.62
N PRO A 241 -5.17 -18.88 -10.15
CA PRO A 241 -6.12 -19.59 -11.01
C PRO A 241 -6.72 -18.76 -12.16
N PHE A 242 -6.77 -17.43 -11.99
CA PHE A 242 -7.29 -16.48 -12.97
C PHE A 242 -6.23 -15.94 -13.95
N TYR A 243 -4.99 -16.43 -13.91
CA TYR A 243 -3.88 -15.84 -14.66
C TYR A 243 -4.13 -15.78 -16.18
N ASP A 244 -4.79 -16.78 -16.74
CA ASP A 244 -5.06 -16.85 -18.17
C ASP A 244 -6.13 -15.84 -18.63
N GLU A 245 -6.96 -15.35 -17.71
CA GLU A 245 -7.94 -14.29 -17.98
C GLU A 245 -7.33 -12.88 -18.02
N LEU A 246 -6.11 -12.73 -17.51
CA LEU A 246 -5.47 -11.43 -17.39
C LEU A 246 -4.97 -10.91 -18.73
N THR A 247 -4.99 -9.58 -18.88
CA THR A 247 -4.30 -8.93 -20.00
C THR A 247 -2.78 -9.11 -19.90
N GLU A 248 -2.06 -8.91 -21.00
CA GLU A 248 -0.59 -8.95 -21.00
C GLU A 248 0.04 -8.03 -19.95
N LYS A 249 -0.50 -6.82 -19.79
CA LYS A 249 -0.01 -5.85 -18.80
C LYS A 249 -0.23 -6.30 -17.35
N GLN A 250 -1.37 -6.94 -17.07
CA GLN A 250 -1.65 -7.50 -15.75
C GLN A 250 -0.77 -8.73 -15.46
N ARG A 251 -0.56 -9.60 -16.45
CA ARG A 251 0.37 -10.74 -16.32
C ARG A 251 1.81 -10.30 -16.04
N ALA A 252 2.25 -9.18 -16.62
CA ALA A 252 3.61 -8.68 -16.46
C ALA A 252 4.01 -8.39 -15.00
N ILE A 253 3.04 -8.13 -14.11
CA ILE A 253 3.27 -7.87 -12.68
C ILE A 253 2.93 -9.05 -11.77
N ILE A 254 2.31 -10.11 -12.30
CA ILE A 254 2.02 -11.35 -11.59
C ILE A 254 3.04 -12.39 -12.02
N THR A 255 4.24 -12.28 -11.45
CA THR A 255 5.37 -13.14 -11.80
C THR A 255 6.09 -13.62 -10.55
N ALA A 256 6.83 -14.73 -10.67
CA ALA A 256 7.88 -15.08 -9.72
C ALA A 256 8.95 -13.96 -9.66
N PRO A 257 9.63 -13.76 -8.53
CA PRO A 257 10.82 -12.93 -8.46
C PRO A 257 11.92 -13.58 -9.29
N HIS A 258 12.54 -12.81 -10.18
CA HIS A 258 13.63 -13.29 -11.03
C HIS A 258 14.53 -12.13 -11.47
N TYR A 259 15.73 -12.46 -11.94
CA TYR A 259 16.66 -11.46 -12.46
C TYR A 259 16.08 -10.72 -13.66
N ARG A 260 15.95 -9.39 -13.55
CA ARG A 260 15.31 -8.52 -14.56
C ARG A 260 16.24 -8.01 -15.66
N GLN A 261 17.47 -8.52 -15.74
CA GLN A 261 18.48 -8.09 -16.71
C GLN A 261 18.58 -6.55 -16.84
N PRO A 262 18.76 -5.82 -15.72
CA PRO A 262 18.80 -4.37 -15.75
C PRO A 262 19.93 -3.90 -16.68
N ASP A 263 19.65 -2.84 -17.45
CA ASP A 263 20.65 -2.22 -18.32
C ASP A 263 21.90 -1.85 -17.52
N LYS A 264 23.04 -2.41 -17.92
CA LYS A 264 24.35 -2.18 -17.29
C LYS A 264 25.11 -1.03 -17.95
N GLY A 265 24.49 -0.29 -18.88
CA GLY A 265 25.15 0.76 -19.66
C GLY A 265 26.17 0.21 -20.66
N SER A 266 26.15 -1.10 -20.92
CA SER A 266 27.12 -1.79 -21.77
C SER A 266 26.41 -2.61 -22.84
N LYS A 267 26.85 -2.45 -24.08
CA LYS A 267 26.33 -3.20 -25.23
C LYS A 267 26.55 -4.71 -25.10
N LEU A 268 27.49 -5.15 -24.25
CA LEU A 268 27.76 -6.56 -23.99
C LEU A 268 26.64 -7.26 -23.20
N TYR A 269 25.80 -6.49 -22.49
CA TYR A 269 24.68 -7.01 -21.69
C TYR A 269 23.34 -6.94 -22.42
N LYS A 270 23.30 -6.38 -23.63
CA LYS A 270 22.12 -6.46 -24.49
C LYS A 270 22.15 -7.84 -25.14
N SER A 271 21.17 -8.69 -24.81
CA SER A 271 20.97 -9.95 -25.54
C SER A 271 20.93 -9.65 -27.05
N GLN A 272 21.68 -10.43 -27.84
CA GLN A 272 21.52 -10.43 -29.30
C GLN A 272 20.08 -10.81 -29.67
#